data_AF-A0A6L7CKH6-F1
#
_entry.id   AF-A0A6L7CKH6-F1
#
_cell.length_a   1.000
_cell.length_b   1.000
_cell.length_c   1.000
_cell.angle_alpha   90.00
_cell.angle_beta   90.00
_cell.angle_gamma   90.00
#
_symmetry.space_group_name_H-M   'P 1'
#
loop_
_entity.id
_entity.type
_entity.pdbx_description
1 polymer ?
#
loop_
_entity_poly.entity_id
_entity_poly.type
_entity_poly.pdbx_seq_one_letter_code
_entity_poly.pdbx_strand_id
1 'polypeptide(L)'
;MTAIVTGSTDNTGYYKNEGTAENIQIELRDDQDATLKNGDSKTVIVDEITHNAQFPLKARAITVNGNASQGTIEALINVIYTWQ
;
A
#
# COMPACT_ATOMS: atom_id res chain seq x y z
N MET A 1 3.85 2.88 -17.86
CA MET A 1 4.33 3.51 -16.61
C MET A 1 4.20 2.50 -15.49
N THR A 2 5.24 2.29 -14.69
CA THR A 2 5.23 1.31 -13.59
C THR A 2 5.44 2.03 -12.27
N ALA A 3 4.63 1.69 -11.27
CA ALA A 3 4.76 2.13 -9.89
C ALA A 3 5.20 0.95 -9.02
N ILE A 4 6.21 1.15 -8.18
CA ILE A 4 6.69 0.17 -7.20
C ILE A 4 6.41 0.73 -5.82
N VAL A 5 5.72 -0.02 -4.97
CA VAL A 5 5.38 0.41 -3.61
C VAL A 5 6.36 -0.16 -2.60
N THR A 6 6.87 0.68 -1.69
CA THR A 6 7.82 0.24 -0.65
C THR A 6 7.45 0.80 0.72
N GLY A 7 7.80 0.09 1.79
CA GLY A 7 7.53 0.53 3.16
C GLY A 7 7.88 -0.54 4.19
N SER A 8 7.89 -0.14 5.46
CA SER A 8 8.09 -1.07 6.59
C SER A 8 6.97 -2.10 6.65
N THR A 9 7.32 -3.38 6.81
CA THR A 9 6.37 -4.47 7.03
C THR A 9 6.56 -5.10 8.40
N ASP A 10 5.51 -5.69 8.94
CA ASP A 10 5.61 -6.54 10.13
C ASP A 10 5.67 -8.04 9.74
N ASN A 11 5.63 -8.92 10.74
CA ASN A 11 5.73 -10.38 10.55
C ASN A 11 4.52 -11.00 9.85
N THR A 12 3.44 -10.26 9.64
CA THR A 12 2.28 -10.70 8.84
C THR A 12 2.46 -10.40 7.35
N GLY A 13 3.54 -9.68 7.00
CA GLY A 13 3.84 -9.24 5.64
C GLY A 13 2.95 -8.11 5.14
N TYR A 14 2.12 -7.50 5.97
CA TYR A 14 1.43 -6.23 5.66
C TYR A 14 2.29 -5.04 6.10
N TYR A 15 1.93 -3.83 5.67
CA TYR A 15 2.62 -2.64 6.13
C TYR A 15 2.38 -2.44 7.62
N LYS A 16 3.48 -2.18 8.32
CA LYS A 16 3.49 -2.04 9.76
C LYS A 16 2.79 -0.75 10.18
N ASN A 17 1.97 -0.82 11.23
CA ASN A 17 1.60 0.39 11.96
C ASN A 17 2.81 0.89 12.77
N GLU A 18 3.33 2.07 12.44
CA GLU A 18 4.39 2.76 13.18
C GLU A 18 3.83 3.63 14.32
N GLY A 19 2.51 3.77 14.41
CA GLY A 19 1.83 4.39 15.54
C GLY A 19 1.79 3.49 16.79
N THR A 20 1.07 3.94 17.82
CA THR A 20 1.03 3.25 19.12
C THR A 20 -0.02 2.15 19.23
N ALA A 21 -0.97 2.04 18.29
CA ALA A 21 -1.96 0.96 18.29
C ALA A 21 -1.29 -0.37 17.92
N GLU A 22 -1.48 -1.38 18.77
CA GLU A 22 -0.94 -2.73 18.55
C GLU A 22 -1.93 -3.60 17.77
N ASN A 23 -1.41 -4.67 17.15
CA ASN A 23 -2.16 -5.64 16.35
C ASN A 23 -2.99 -5.03 15.22
N ILE A 24 -2.50 -3.92 14.65
CA ILE A 24 -3.02 -3.27 13.46
C ILE A 24 -1.97 -3.31 12.35
N GLN A 25 -2.42 -3.69 11.16
CA GLN A 25 -1.67 -3.66 9.91
C GLN A 25 -2.35 -2.70 8.94
N ILE A 26 -1.57 -2.17 7.99
CA ILE A 26 -2.10 -1.41 6.85
C ILE A 26 -2.06 -2.27 5.60
N GLU A 27 -3.20 -2.40 4.95
CA GLU A 27 -3.33 -3.06 3.66
C GLU A 27 -3.53 -2.02 2.55
N LEU A 28 -2.66 -2.07 1.54
CA LEU A 28 -2.82 -1.35 0.29
C LEU A 28 -3.37 -2.30 -0.77
N ARG A 29 -4.37 -1.86 -1.51
CA ARG A 29 -4.92 -2.58 -2.66
C ARG A 29 -5.02 -1.68 -3.87
N ASP A 30 -5.06 -2.32 -5.02
CA ASP A 30 -5.41 -1.66 -6.26
C ASP A 30 -6.93 -1.67 -6.51
N ASP A 31 -7.36 -1.11 -7.64
CA ASP A 31 -8.76 -1.03 -8.06
C ASP A 31 -9.40 -2.38 -8.38
N GLN A 32 -8.60 -3.42 -8.64
CA GLN A 32 -9.03 -4.80 -8.87
C GLN A 32 -8.97 -5.63 -7.58
N ASP A 33 -8.79 -4.96 -6.43
CA ASP A 33 -8.66 -5.53 -5.08
C ASP A 33 -7.46 -6.47 -4.90
N ALA A 34 -6.44 -6.36 -5.77
CA ALA A 34 -5.16 -7.03 -5.57
C ALA A 34 -4.38 -6.32 -4.44
N THR A 35 -3.93 -7.08 -3.45
CA THR A 35 -3.09 -6.55 -2.37
C THR A 35 -1.69 -6.23 -2.92
N LEU A 36 -1.23 -5.01 -2.67
CA LEU A 36 0.13 -4.57 -2.99
C LEU A 36 0.97 -4.59 -1.72
N LYS A 37 1.96 -5.49 -1.67
CA LYS A 37 2.92 -5.65 -0.58
C LYS A 37 4.20 -4.85 -0.84
N ASN A 38 5.07 -4.74 0.16
CA ASN A 38 6.37 -4.09 -0.01
C ASN A 38 7.18 -4.77 -1.13
N GLY A 39 7.57 -3.96 -2.13
CA GLY A 39 8.30 -4.41 -3.32
C GLY A 39 7.41 -4.74 -4.51
N ASP A 40 6.09 -4.83 -4.34
CA ASP A 40 5.18 -5.10 -5.45
C ASP A 40 5.12 -3.92 -6.41
N SER A 41 4.77 -4.22 -7.66
CA SER A 41 4.64 -3.23 -8.71
C SER A 41 3.30 -3.32 -9.42
N LYS A 42 2.84 -2.18 -9.94
CA LYS A 42 1.67 -2.09 -10.81
C LYS A 42 2.07 -1.32 -12.06
N THR A 43 1.63 -1.80 -13.21
CA THR A 43 1.82 -1.11 -14.50
C THR A 43 0.48 -0.61 -15.01
N VAL A 44 0.47 0.63 -15.48
CA VAL A 44 -0.67 1.23 -16.20
C VAL A 44 -0.21 1.78 -17.54
N ILE A 45 -1.14 1.76 -18.49
CA ILE A 45 -0.96 2.37 -19.80
C ILE A 45 -1.09 3.89 -19.64
N VAL A 46 -0.25 4.64 -20.35
CA VAL A 46 -0.39 6.10 -20.44
C VAL A 46 -1.48 6.40 -21.45
N ASP A 47 -2.47 7.18 -21.06
CA ASP A 47 -3.50 7.64 -21.98
C ASP A 47 -2.87 8.60 -23.01
N GLU A 48 -2.89 8.23 -24.29
CA GLU A 48 -2.20 8.98 -25.35
C GLU A 48 -2.85 10.31 -25.72
N ILE A 49 -4.13 10.51 -25.37
CA ILE A 49 -4.87 11.74 -25.68
C ILE A 49 -4.62 12.78 -24.59
N THR A 50 -4.74 12.34 -23.33
CA THR A 50 -4.63 13.21 -22.14
C THR A 50 -3.22 13.25 -21.56
N HIS A 51 -2.33 12.37 -22.01
CA HIS A 51 -0.95 12.22 -21.54
C HIS A 51 -0.86 11.91 -20.03
N ASN A 52 -1.87 11.22 -19.48
CA ASN A 52 -1.97 10.90 -18.06
C ASN A 52 -1.76 9.41 -17.77
N ALA A 53 -1.20 9.11 -16.60
CA ALA A 53 -1.21 7.78 -16.00
C ALA A 53 -1.78 7.89 -14.58
N GLN A 54 -2.77 7.06 -14.27
CA GLN A 54 -3.45 7.08 -12.97
C GLN A 54 -3.33 5.72 -12.29
N PHE A 55 -3.02 5.74 -11.00
CA PHE A 55 -2.94 4.56 -10.14
C PHE A 55 -4.02 4.66 -9.07
N PRO A 56 -5.25 4.16 -9.32
CA PRO A 56 -6.28 4.12 -8.31
C PRO A 56 -5.91 3.08 -7.24
N LEU A 57 -5.80 3.54 -5.98
CA LEU A 57 -5.41 2.73 -4.84
C LEU A 57 -6.40 2.90 -3.69
N LYS A 58 -6.54 1.86 -2.87
CA LYS A 58 -7.36 1.86 -1.64
C LYS A 58 -6.47 1.41 -0.48
N ALA A 59 -6.60 2.07 0.67
CA ALA A 59 -5.92 1.67 1.89
C ALA A 59 -6.94 1.40 3.00
N ARG A 60 -6.66 0.41 3.86
CA ARG A 60 -7.43 0.17 5.07
C ARG A 60 -6.55 -0.37 6.19
N ALA A 61 -6.93 -0.08 7.43
CA ALA A 61 -6.39 -0.78 8.59
C ALA A 61 -7.08 -2.15 8.73
N ILE A 62 -6.31 -3.18 9.08
CA ILE A 62 -6.80 -4.54 9.36
C ILE A 62 -6.16 -5.06 10.64
N THR A 63 -6.75 -6.10 11.24
CA THR A 63 -6.10 -6.88 12.29
C THR A 63 -6.03 -8.33 11.83
N VAL A 64 -4.83 -8.83 11.58
CA VAL A 64 -4.64 -10.22 11.11
C VAL A 64 -4.82 -11.20 12.28
N ASN A 65 -4.31 -10.85 13.46
CA ASN A 65 -4.28 -11.72 14.63
C ASN A 65 -5.35 -11.37 15.69
N GLY A 66 -6.20 -10.36 15.44
CA GLY A 66 -7.16 -9.85 16.42
C GLY A 66 -6.52 -9.00 17.53
N ASN A 67 -7.31 -8.62 18.53
CA ASN A 67 -6.87 -7.86 19.71
C ASN A 67 -6.19 -6.52 19.40
N ALA A 68 -6.73 -5.77 18.44
CA ALA A 68 -6.30 -4.39 18.21
C ALA A 68 -6.40 -3.55 19.50
N SER A 69 -5.36 -2.79 19.81
CA SER A 69 -5.35 -1.92 20.99
C SER A 69 -5.61 -0.45 20.63
N GLN A 70 -5.91 0.36 21.63
CA GLN A 70 -6.04 1.81 21.47
C GLN A 70 -4.67 2.43 21.19
N GLY A 71 -4.60 3.33 20.22
CA GLY A 71 -3.40 4.11 19.93
C GLY A 71 -3.52 4.84 18.59
N THR A 72 -2.41 5.43 18.14
CA THR A 72 -2.35 6.05 16.82
C THR A 72 -2.11 5.02 15.73
N ILE A 73 -2.56 5.34 14.52
CA ILE A 73 -2.31 4.56 13.31
C ILE A 73 -1.53 5.44 12.35
N GLU A 74 -0.29 5.05 12.05
CA GLU A 74 0.64 5.80 11.20
C GLU A 74 1.41 4.82 10.31
N ALA A 75 1.51 5.10 9.02
CA ALA A 75 2.36 4.33 8.10
C ALA A 75 2.79 5.21 6.93
N LEU A 76 4.01 4.98 6.44
CA LEU A 76 4.53 5.61 5.24
C LEU A 76 4.77 4.54 4.17
N ILE A 77 4.05 4.66 3.06
CA ILE A 77 4.25 3.83 1.86
C ILE A 77 4.78 4.74 0.76
N ASN A 78 6.00 4.47 0.30
CA ASN A 78 6.64 5.20 -0.79
C ASN A 78 6.24 4.59 -2.13
N VAL A 79 6.18 5.43 -3.16
CA VAL A 79 5.92 4.99 -4.54
C VAL A 79 7.06 5.46 -5.43
N ILE A 80 7.72 4.53 -6.10
CA ILE A 80 8.79 4.79 -7.06
C ILE A 80 8.25 4.52 -8.45
N TYR A 81 8.36 5.50 -9.34
CA TYR A 81 7.90 5.36 -10.71
C TYR A 81 9.05 5.11 -11.68
N THR A 82 8.82 4.22 -12.64
CA THR A 82 9.73 3.97 -13.76
C THR A 82 8.96 4.03 -15.08
N TRP A 83 9.65 4.47 -16.13
CA TRP A 83 9.14 4.58 -17.50
C TRP A 83 10.04 3.76 -18.44
N GLN A 84 9.47 3.32 -19.56
CA GLN A 84 10.15 2.59 -20.64
C GLN A 84 10.03 3.40 -21.93
#